data_AF-A0A369JIY2-F1
#
_entry.id   AF-A0A369JIY2-F1
#
_cell.length_a   1.000
_cell.length_b   1.000
_cell.length_c   1.000
_cell.angle_alpha   90.00
_cell.angle_beta   90.00
_cell.angle_gamma   90.00
#
_symmetry.space_group_name_H-M   'P 1'
#
loop_
_entity.id
_entity.type
_entity.pdbx_description
1 polymer ?
#
loop_
_entity_poly.entity_id
_entity_poly.type
_entity_poly.pdbx_seq_one_letter_code
_entity_poly.pdbx_strand_id
1 'polypeptide(L)'
;MYSALFQPHQGHTFTPLTPTPPNRLHNALTRLLTHEAWKPDYVLHDITRRQTREMRHFLLDELNRLRLDIEIAPLYNLQPLLIQLLLSATQSLLLIKAIDAAIAPHKTLPPELLSQIFIYCAPTSLTFPPTHSQATMAPWTLMQVCSRWRKVALGTPEIWRCVTISYRLSRDNDKRKWAKRIRRIVLAAHDILIRGTRTLTVSLAAGTYRCEYLLGDRNPITDIILPVSKRLTHIFVNSSDILLCRFLESSPLAFDSLESIRVDLDHNWALRPRTGVLNDMLVLSHSPRLHTIEICDPSSKSDQLARLHTFKLPWIQLTHVILIDAWTTPEACYSLLSQCRKLTKCILCISFEQKRTPSSTSFRPDCVLHTKVQSIGFHFDFPLERGSFFPADFLRPFVLPSLKALEISGTELNPGHHIEDDILSLVNRSQCKLERLKMIWMRLNHDQEVELDNLLVAISPNLVECELNSLPLSCSILDLAARGLLLPKLEVLTCDIMSWGDLDRFLDLVECRSNETLRPHSIVKSAMVHFRQSYDVGEFTKAVRERAMSAMRRAEQAGRCIEITGLQGRGW
;
A
#
# COMPACT_ATOMS: atom_id res chain seq x y z
N MET A 1 -13.63 43.15 1.85
CA MET A 1 -14.63 43.49 2.88
C MET A 1 -14.08 44.33 4.04
N TYR A 2 -12.78 44.25 4.41
CA TYR A 2 -12.22 45.06 5.51
C TYR A 2 -11.63 46.44 5.11
N SER A 3 -11.49 46.76 3.82
CA SER A 3 -10.92 48.05 3.38
C SER A 3 -11.91 49.22 3.35
N ALA A 4 -13.21 48.96 3.51
CA ALA A 4 -14.25 49.97 3.38
C ALA A 4 -14.48 50.81 4.64
N LEU A 5 -13.86 50.45 5.78
CA LEU A 5 -14.04 51.16 7.05
C LEU A 5 -12.95 52.21 7.35
N PHE A 6 -11.94 52.35 6.48
CA PHE A 6 -10.82 53.28 6.68
C PHE A 6 -10.41 53.99 5.37
N GLN A 7 -11.37 54.55 4.62
CA GLN A 7 -11.06 55.59 3.63
C GLN A 7 -11.30 56.98 4.24
N PRO A 8 -10.37 57.94 4.07
CA PRO A 8 -10.61 59.32 4.49
C PRO A 8 -11.48 60.00 3.42
N HIS A 9 -12.80 59.97 3.60
CA HIS A 9 -13.66 60.86 2.83
C HIS A 9 -13.50 62.29 3.35
N GLN A 10 -13.07 63.18 2.45
CA GLN A 10 -12.94 64.60 2.72
C GLN A 10 -14.29 65.21 3.12
N GLY A 11 -14.26 66.02 4.16
CA GLY A 11 -15.30 67.02 4.42
C GLY A 11 -16.49 66.56 5.25
N HIS A 12 -16.26 66.02 6.45
CA HIS A 12 -17.05 66.28 7.65
C HIS A 12 -16.25 65.76 8.85
N THR A 13 -16.00 66.59 9.85
CA THR A 13 -15.28 66.23 11.08
C THR A 13 -16.10 65.24 11.92
N PHE A 14 -16.01 63.96 11.59
CA PHE A 14 -16.35 62.87 12.51
C PHE A 14 -15.07 62.48 13.26
N THR A 15 -14.97 62.87 14.52
CA THR A 15 -13.98 62.31 15.45
C THR A 15 -14.19 60.80 15.55
N PRO A 16 -13.18 59.95 15.29
CA PRO A 16 -13.32 58.52 15.45
C PRO A 16 -13.47 58.23 16.96
N LEU A 17 -14.63 57.72 17.36
CA LEU A 17 -14.87 57.14 18.70
C LEU A 17 -14.16 55.79 18.83
N THR A 18 -12.86 55.74 18.52
CA THR A 18 -11.99 54.63 18.93
C THR A 18 -11.74 54.78 20.43
N PRO A 19 -11.85 53.71 21.25
CA PRO A 19 -11.49 53.79 22.65
C PRO A 19 -10.05 54.28 22.76
N THR A 20 -9.81 55.37 23.49
CA THR A 20 -8.47 55.93 23.68
C THR A 20 -7.70 55.04 24.64
N PRO A 21 -6.79 54.18 24.14
CA PRO A 21 -6.04 53.33 25.05
C PRO A 21 -5.02 54.18 25.81
N PRO A 22 -4.51 53.72 26.96
CA PRO A 22 -3.39 54.38 27.62
C PRO A 22 -2.19 54.52 26.66
N ASN A 23 -1.44 55.62 26.73
CA ASN A 23 -0.37 55.98 25.78
C ASN A 23 0.62 54.84 25.46
N ARG A 24 0.90 53.97 26.44
CA ARG A 24 1.78 52.78 26.28
C ARG A 24 1.27 51.74 25.28
N LEU A 25 -0.04 51.71 25.01
CA LEU A 25 -0.71 50.78 24.09
C LEU A 25 -0.99 51.42 22.71
N HIS A 26 -0.72 52.72 22.54
CA HIS A 26 -0.95 53.45 21.29
C HIS A 26 -0.19 52.79 20.12
N ASN A 27 1.08 52.40 20.33
CA ASN A 27 1.88 51.68 19.33
C ASN A 27 1.27 50.36 18.87
N ALA A 28 0.62 49.60 19.75
CA ALA A 28 -0.08 48.37 19.38
C ALA A 28 -1.32 48.69 18.53
N LEU A 29 -2.06 49.74 18.90
CA LEU A 29 -3.23 50.21 18.14
C LEU A 29 -2.82 50.70 16.75
N THR A 30 -1.79 51.54 16.64
CA THR A 30 -1.26 52.02 15.36
C THR A 30 -0.81 50.86 14.47
N ARG A 31 -0.09 49.86 15.01
CA ARG A 31 0.33 48.68 14.22
C ARG A 31 -0.83 47.77 13.82
N LEU A 32 -1.85 47.62 14.67
CA LEU A 32 -3.07 46.89 14.30
C LEU A 32 -3.88 47.61 13.22
N LEU A 33 -3.81 48.94 13.15
CA LEU A 33 -4.40 49.73 12.07
C LEU A 33 -3.58 49.68 10.77
N THR A 34 -2.32 49.25 10.83
CA THR A 34 -1.54 48.97 9.61
C THR A 34 -1.93 47.62 9.01
N HIS A 35 -2.11 47.58 7.68
CA HIS A 35 -2.46 46.37 6.94
C HIS A 35 -1.41 45.23 7.08
N GLU A 36 -0.22 45.52 7.60
CA GLU A 36 0.86 44.55 7.77
C GLU A 36 0.62 43.55 8.90
N ALA A 37 0.08 43.99 10.04
CA ALA A 37 -0.19 43.11 11.19
C ALA A 37 -1.21 42.01 10.86
N TRP A 38 -2.04 42.24 9.84
CA TRP A 38 -3.08 41.32 9.39
C TRP A 38 -2.58 40.30 8.38
N LYS A 39 -1.36 40.49 7.84
CA LYS A 39 -0.79 39.51 6.93
C LYS A 39 -0.56 38.18 7.67
N PRO A 40 -0.99 37.04 7.09
CA PRO A 40 -0.88 35.73 7.75
C PRO A 40 0.56 35.29 8.06
N ASP A 41 1.55 35.82 7.34
CA ASP A 41 2.97 35.53 7.45
C ASP A 41 3.75 36.53 8.34
N TYR A 42 3.10 37.59 8.81
CA TYR A 42 3.72 38.60 9.66
C TYR A 42 3.75 38.16 11.14
N VAL A 43 4.95 38.17 11.72
CA VAL A 43 5.19 37.80 13.12
C VAL A 43 5.46 39.07 13.92
N LEU A 44 4.64 39.32 14.96
CA LEU A 44 4.85 40.45 15.86
C LEU A 44 6.10 40.23 16.72
N HIS A 45 6.93 41.26 16.84
CA HIS A 45 8.04 41.29 17.79
C HIS A 45 7.52 41.17 19.23
N ASP A 46 8.29 40.54 20.14
CA ASP A 46 7.83 40.16 21.48
C ASP A 46 7.24 41.32 22.29
N ILE A 47 7.88 42.48 22.25
CA ILE A 47 7.40 43.70 22.94
C ILE A 47 6.03 44.13 22.41
N THR A 48 5.86 44.19 21.08
CA THR A 48 4.59 44.54 20.45
C THR A 48 3.53 43.49 20.73
N ARG A 49 3.90 42.20 20.74
CA ARG A 49 2.98 41.11 21.05
C ARG A 49 2.44 41.19 22.49
N ARG A 50 3.29 41.54 23.47
CA ARG A 50 2.86 41.80 24.85
C ARG A 50 1.87 42.96 24.90
N GLN A 51 2.19 44.08 24.26
CA GLN A 51 1.30 45.24 24.16
C GLN A 51 -0.02 44.89 23.44
N THR A 52 0.00 44.05 22.41
CA THR A 52 -1.20 43.58 21.70
C THR A 52 -2.07 42.68 22.59
N ARG A 53 -1.48 41.83 23.44
CA ARG A 53 -2.23 41.05 24.44
C ARG A 53 -2.87 41.93 25.52
N GLU A 54 -2.13 42.92 26.02
CA GLU A 54 -2.65 43.91 26.97
C GLU A 54 -3.81 44.70 26.36
N MET A 55 -3.68 45.11 25.09
CA MET A 55 -4.77 45.75 24.34
C MET A 55 -6.00 44.86 24.22
N ARG A 56 -5.81 43.56 23.97
CA ARG A 56 -6.92 42.60 23.91
C ARG A 56 -7.70 42.56 25.22
N HIS A 57 -7.01 42.50 26.36
CA HIS A 57 -7.65 42.51 27.68
C HIS A 57 -8.39 43.82 27.92
N PHE A 58 -7.76 44.96 27.60
CA PHE A 58 -8.41 46.26 27.70
C PHE A 58 -9.70 46.35 26.87
N LEU A 59 -9.69 45.88 25.63
CA LEU A 59 -10.87 45.90 24.76
C LEU A 59 -11.97 44.94 25.22
N LEU A 60 -11.62 43.81 25.84
CA LEU A 60 -12.60 42.89 26.43
C LEU A 60 -13.30 43.52 27.64
N ASP A 61 -12.54 44.19 28.51
CA ASP A 61 -13.10 44.93 29.65
C ASP A 61 -13.99 46.08 29.17
N GLU A 62 -13.56 46.80 28.13
CA GLU A 62 -14.36 47.87 27.51
C GLU A 62 -15.65 47.33 26.87
N LEU A 63 -15.58 46.20 26.16
CA LEU A 63 -16.76 45.55 25.59
C LEU A 63 -17.76 45.13 26.69
N ASN A 64 -17.28 44.64 27.83
CA ASN A 64 -18.12 44.29 28.97
C ASN A 64 -18.79 45.52 29.57
N ARG A 65 -18.08 46.66 29.69
CA ARG A 65 -18.66 47.94 30.13
C ARG A 65 -19.73 48.45 29.17
N LEU A 66 -19.41 48.51 27.88
CA LEU A 66 -20.34 48.94 26.84
C LEU A 66 -21.60 48.06 26.78
N ARG A 67 -21.46 46.75 27.04
CA ARG A 67 -22.61 45.83 27.10
C ARG A 67 -23.58 46.20 28.22
N LEU A 68 -23.06 46.50 29.41
CA LEU A 68 -23.88 46.95 30.54
C LEU A 68 -24.57 48.28 30.20
N ASP A 69 -23.86 49.22 29.60
CA ASP A 69 -24.42 50.52 29.21
C ASP A 69 -25.50 50.39 28.12
N ILE A 70 -25.34 49.46 27.17
CA ILE A 70 -26.33 49.14 26.13
C ILE A 70 -27.59 48.52 26.72
N GLU A 71 -27.47 47.64 27.72
CA GLU A 71 -28.60 47.01 28.41
C GLU A 71 -29.42 48.06 29.20
N ILE A 72 -28.76 49.09 29.72
CA ILE A 72 -29.37 50.13 30.54
C ILE A 72 -29.94 51.30 29.70
N ALA A 73 -29.34 51.62 28.55
CA ALA A 73 -29.72 52.76 27.71
C ALA A 73 -31.21 52.85 27.27
N PRO A 74 -31.92 51.73 26.97
CA PRO A 74 -33.35 51.75 26.66
C PRO A 74 -34.23 52.23 27.83
N LEU A 75 -33.78 52.04 29.08
CA LEU A 75 -34.52 52.44 30.28
C LEU A 75 -34.56 53.97 30.46
N TYR A 76 -33.66 54.71 29.79
CA TYR A 76 -33.50 56.15 29.93
C TYR A 76 -33.91 56.94 28.66
N ASN A 77 -34.53 56.32 27.66
CA ASN A 77 -34.96 56.94 26.40
C ASN A 77 -33.83 57.66 25.62
N LEU A 78 -32.57 57.19 25.75
CA LEU A 78 -31.40 57.79 25.10
C LEU A 78 -31.10 57.17 23.72
N GLN A 79 -32.03 57.28 22.77
CA GLN A 79 -31.89 56.71 21.40
C GLN A 79 -30.58 57.08 20.66
N PRO A 80 -30.12 58.34 20.62
CA PRO A 80 -28.87 58.68 19.93
C PRO A 80 -27.62 58.12 20.64
N LEU A 81 -27.67 57.94 21.96
CA LEU A 81 -26.57 57.35 22.74
C LEU A 81 -26.47 55.84 22.51
N LEU A 82 -27.61 55.14 22.38
CA LEU A 82 -27.64 53.71 22.08
C LEU A 82 -26.94 53.37 20.76
N ILE A 83 -27.15 54.18 19.72
CA ILE A 83 -26.47 54.01 18.43
C ILE A 83 -24.95 54.17 18.58
N GLN A 84 -24.49 55.17 19.35
CA GLN A 84 -23.06 55.38 19.60
C GLN A 84 -22.43 54.20 20.36
N LEU A 85 -23.10 53.71 21.40
CA LEU A 85 -22.63 52.55 22.18
C LEU A 85 -22.53 51.28 21.31
N LEU A 86 -23.53 51.02 20.47
CA LEU A 86 -23.51 49.89 19.53
C LEU A 86 -22.37 49.98 18.51
N LEU A 87 -22.09 51.17 17.99
CA LEU A 87 -20.97 51.41 17.08
C LEU A 87 -19.62 51.14 17.77
N SER A 88 -19.42 51.66 18.99
CA SER A 88 -18.19 51.44 19.77
C SER A 88 -18.00 49.97 20.16
N ALA A 89 -19.08 49.25 20.51
CA ALA A 89 -19.03 47.82 20.78
C ALA A 89 -18.63 47.02 19.53
N THR A 90 -19.21 47.36 18.38
CA THR A 90 -18.88 46.73 17.10
C THR A 90 -17.41 46.94 16.71
N GLN A 91 -16.89 48.16 16.88
CA GLN A 91 -15.48 48.47 16.63
C GLN A 91 -14.55 47.69 17.56
N SER A 92 -14.87 47.61 18.85
CA SER A 92 -14.09 46.85 19.84
C SER A 92 -14.05 45.36 19.48
N LEU A 93 -15.18 44.78 19.06
CA LEU A 93 -15.26 43.39 18.61
C LEU A 93 -14.39 43.14 17.36
N LEU A 94 -14.39 44.06 16.39
CA LEU A 94 -13.57 43.95 15.19
C LEU A 94 -12.07 44.02 15.53
N LEU A 95 -11.68 44.93 16.44
CA LEU A 95 -10.31 45.05 16.93
C LEU A 95 -9.86 43.79 17.68
N ILE A 96 -10.73 43.21 18.53
CA ILE A 96 -10.43 41.94 19.22
C ILE A 96 -10.19 40.82 18.21
N LYS A 97 -11.05 40.67 17.21
CA LYS A 97 -10.86 39.66 16.14
C LYS A 97 -9.55 39.88 15.38
N ALA A 98 -9.19 41.12 15.08
CA ALA A 98 -7.92 41.46 14.44
C ALA A 98 -6.72 41.11 15.34
N ILE A 99 -6.82 41.38 16.64
CA ILE A 99 -5.80 41.00 17.62
C ILE A 99 -5.64 39.48 17.69
N ASP A 100 -6.74 38.74 17.82
CA ASP A 100 -6.73 37.28 17.87
C ASP A 100 -6.04 36.68 16.64
N ALA A 101 -6.31 37.23 15.45
CA ALA A 101 -5.61 36.86 14.22
C ALA A 101 -4.12 37.26 14.21
N ALA A 102 -3.74 38.38 14.82
CA ALA A 102 -2.37 38.86 14.89
C ALA A 102 -1.51 38.07 15.89
N ILE A 103 -2.09 37.60 17.00
CA ILE A 103 -1.39 36.84 18.05
C ILE A 103 -1.61 35.33 17.97
N ALA A 104 -2.30 34.86 16.92
CA ALA A 104 -2.66 33.47 16.72
C ALA A 104 -1.45 32.52 16.92
N PRO A 105 -1.62 31.36 17.59
CA PRO A 105 -0.50 30.50 18.01
C PRO A 105 0.45 30.14 16.87
N HIS A 106 -0.08 29.84 15.67
CA HIS A 106 0.70 29.45 14.51
C HIS A 106 1.67 30.52 13.98
N LYS A 107 1.42 31.81 14.27
CA LYS A 107 2.36 32.89 13.95
C LYS A 107 3.61 32.86 14.82
N THR A 108 3.59 32.10 15.92
CA THR A 108 4.63 32.15 16.95
C THR A 108 5.34 30.83 17.19
N LEU A 109 4.80 29.74 16.65
CA LEU A 109 5.50 28.46 16.62
C LEU A 109 6.79 28.59 15.79
N PRO A 110 7.95 28.13 16.28
CA PRO A 110 9.17 28.02 15.48
C PRO A 110 8.95 27.17 14.22
N PRO A 111 9.71 27.41 13.13
CA PRO A 111 9.59 26.64 11.89
C PRO A 111 9.77 25.13 12.11
N GLU A 112 10.59 24.71 13.08
CA GLU A 112 10.83 23.30 13.41
C GLU A 112 9.56 22.63 13.96
N LEU A 113 8.83 23.31 14.85
CA LEU A 113 7.57 22.79 15.38
C LEU A 113 6.48 22.79 14.30
N LEU A 114 6.45 23.80 13.42
CA LEU A 114 5.56 23.80 12.27
C LEU A 114 5.86 22.64 11.32
N SER A 115 7.14 22.37 11.04
CA SER A 115 7.55 21.21 10.25
C SER A 115 7.05 19.90 10.86
N GLN A 116 7.21 19.71 12.17
CA GLN A 116 6.70 18.51 12.85
C GLN A 116 5.18 18.39 12.74
N ILE A 117 4.43 19.47 13.02
CA ILE A 117 2.98 19.49 12.84
C ILE A 117 2.60 19.13 11.40
N PHE A 118 3.30 19.70 10.40
CA PHE A 118 3.02 19.44 8.99
C PHE A 118 3.31 18.00 8.58
N ILE A 119 4.35 17.37 9.15
CA ILE A 119 4.64 15.94 8.95
C ILE A 119 3.48 15.09 9.48
N TYR A 120 2.96 15.40 10.68
CA TYR A 120 1.79 14.70 11.23
C TYR A 120 0.49 14.94 10.45
N CYS A 121 0.36 16.08 9.79
CA CYS A 121 -0.82 16.38 8.97
C CYS A 121 -0.74 15.80 7.55
N ALA A 122 0.47 15.56 7.02
CA ALA A 122 0.66 15.09 5.66
C ALA A 122 0.32 13.58 5.54
N PRO A 123 -0.25 13.13 4.41
CA PRO A 123 -0.45 11.72 4.18
C PRO A 123 0.89 11.01 3.98
N THR A 124 0.91 9.69 4.17
CA THR A 124 2.09 8.85 4.02
C THR A 124 2.67 8.82 2.61
N SER A 125 1.86 9.13 1.59
CA SER A 125 2.27 9.25 0.19
C SER A 125 1.57 10.43 -0.49
N LEU A 126 2.34 11.24 -1.21
CA LEU A 126 1.85 12.40 -1.93
C LEU A 126 1.64 12.10 -3.41
N THR A 127 0.42 12.29 -3.91
CA THR A 127 0.17 12.20 -5.35
C THR A 127 0.40 13.54 -6.05
N PHE A 128 1.10 13.52 -7.17
CA PHE A 128 1.29 14.66 -8.06
C PHE A 128 0.98 14.29 -9.52
N PRO A 129 0.28 15.14 -10.28
CA PRO A 129 -0.50 16.30 -9.81
C PRO A 129 -1.57 15.88 -8.79
N PRO A 130 -1.91 16.75 -7.82
CA PRO A 130 -2.95 16.42 -6.84
C PRO A 130 -4.28 16.20 -7.57
N THR A 131 -5.01 15.16 -7.18
CA THR A 131 -6.41 14.98 -7.58
C THR A 131 -7.28 16.04 -6.90
N HIS A 132 -8.54 16.20 -7.35
CA HIS A 132 -9.45 17.17 -6.74
C HIS A 132 -9.66 16.92 -5.23
N SER A 133 -9.73 15.65 -4.81
CA SER A 133 -9.85 15.29 -3.39
C SER A 133 -8.56 15.53 -2.60
N GLN A 134 -7.39 15.40 -3.23
CA GLN A 134 -6.10 15.58 -2.56
C GLN A 134 -5.65 17.05 -2.55
N ALA A 135 -6.12 17.87 -3.49
CA ALA A 135 -5.80 19.30 -3.53
C ALA A 135 -6.26 20.03 -2.27
N THR A 136 -7.28 19.50 -1.57
CA THR A 136 -7.78 20.00 -0.29
C THR A 136 -7.12 19.35 0.93
N MET A 137 -6.09 18.50 0.73
CA MET A 137 -5.33 17.86 1.80
C MET A 137 -3.95 18.51 1.99
N ALA A 138 -3.34 18.28 3.16
CA ALA A 138 -1.94 18.62 3.38
C ALA A 138 -1.01 17.80 2.45
N PRO A 139 0.15 18.34 2.04
CA PRO A 139 0.66 19.67 2.33
C PRO A 139 0.10 20.76 1.41
N TRP A 140 -0.71 20.41 0.39
CA TRP A 140 -1.19 21.36 -0.62
C TRP A 140 -1.96 22.51 0.01
N THR A 141 -2.86 22.25 0.94
CA THR A 141 -3.60 23.30 1.67
C THR A 141 -2.72 24.08 2.64
N LEU A 142 -1.79 23.43 3.33
CA LEU A 142 -0.82 24.08 4.23
C LEU A 142 -0.01 25.14 3.48
N MET A 143 0.38 24.83 2.25
CA MET A 143 1.09 25.74 1.35
C MET A 143 0.23 26.90 0.82
N GLN A 144 -1.09 26.88 1.01
CA GLN A 144 -1.99 27.98 0.62
C GLN A 144 -2.36 28.90 1.79
N VAL A 145 -2.03 28.53 3.04
CA VAL A 145 -2.38 29.34 4.22
C VAL A 145 -1.62 30.67 4.23
N CYS A 146 -0.29 30.62 4.13
CA CYS A 146 0.54 31.82 4.08
C CYS A 146 1.92 31.55 3.44
N SER A 147 2.65 32.62 3.10
CA SER A 147 3.99 32.50 2.49
C SER A 147 4.98 31.76 3.41
N ARG A 148 4.87 31.96 4.73
CA ARG A 148 5.70 31.33 5.75
C ARG A 148 5.44 29.83 5.84
N TRP A 149 4.18 29.40 5.90
CA TRP A 149 3.82 27.99 5.91
C TRP A 149 4.25 27.29 4.62
N ARG A 150 4.09 27.96 3.47
CA ARG A 150 4.61 27.47 2.19
C ARG A 150 6.11 27.23 2.23
N LYS A 151 6.91 28.18 2.74
CA LYS A 151 8.37 28.02 2.88
C LYS A 151 8.73 26.84 3.78
N VAL A 152 8.06 26.71 4.93
CA VAL A 152 8.29 25.60 5.88
C VAL A 152 7.94 24.26 5.23
N ALA A 153 6.76 24.12 4.63
CA ALA A 153 6.33 22.89 3.96
C ALA A 153 7.27 22.49 2.81
N LEU A 154 7.65 23.45 1.96
CA LEU A 154 8.58 23.22 0.84
C LEU A 154 10.01 22.88 1.29
N GLY A 155 10.41 23.35 2.48
CA GLY A 155 11.72 23.12 3.08
C GLY A 155 11.79 21.93 4.04
N THR A 156 10.72 21.14 4.17
CA THR A 156 10.66 19.99 5.07
C THR A 156 10.71 18.68 4.26
N PRO A 157 11.88 18.01 4.13
CA PRO A 157 12.05 16.86 3.23
C PRO A 157 11.16 15.66 3.55
N GLU A 158 10.87 15.43 4.83
CA GLU A 158 10.08 14.30 5.30
C GLU A 158 8.65 14.31 4.74
N ILE A 159 8.09 15.49 4.46
CA ILE A 159 6.79 15.63 3.78
C ILE A 159 6.85 15.05 2.36
N TRP A 160 7.99 15.22 1.67
CA TRP A 160 8.19 14.84 0.26
C TRP A 160 8.89 13.49 0.11
N ARG A 161 9.01 12.71 1.19
CA ARG A 161 9.78 11.46 1.22
C ARG A 161 9.19 10.40 0.29
N CYS A 162 7.86 10.31 0.22
CA CYS A 162 7.13 9.35 -0.60
C CYS A 162 6.21 10.08 -1.58
N VAL A 163 6.52 9.99 -2.88
CA VAL A 163 5.80 10.71 -3.93
C VAL A 163 5.31 9.74 -4.99
N THR A 164 4.07 9.93 -5.43
CA THR A 164 3.40 9.22 -6.50
C THR A 164 3.13 10.16 -7.65
N ILE A 165 3.84 10.02 -8.77
CA ILE A 165 3.55 10.75 -10.00
C ILE A 165 2.52 9.96 -10.79
N SER A 166 1.29 10.47 -10.92
CA SER A 166 0.21 9.77 -11.63
C SER A 166 -0.43 10.64 -12.69
N TYR A 167 -0.51 10.13 -13.92
CA TYR A 167 -1.24 10.78 -15.00
C TYR A 167 -1.80 9.77 -15.98
N ARG A 168 -3.11 9.84 -16.23
CA ARG A 168 -3.83 8.94 -17.13
C ARG A 168 -4.38 9.70 -18.34
N LEU A 169 -4.23 9.10 -19.52
CA LEU A 169 -4.89 9.57 -20.74
C LEU A 169 -6.39 9.26 -20.66
N SER A 170 -7.24 10.29 -20.61
CA SER A 170 -8.70 10.12 -20.76
C SER A 170 -9.01 9.61 -22.17
N ARG A 171 -9.98 8.69 -22.29
CA ARG A 171 -10.38 8.03 -23.56
C ARG A 171 -10.71 9.03 -24.70
N ASP A 172 -11.08 10.26 -24.37
CA ASP A 172 -11.44 11.34 -25.31
C ASP A 172 -10.31 12.33 -25.67
N ASN A 173 -9.08 12.15 -25.17
CA ASN A 173 -8.03 13.17 -25.33
C ASN A 173 -7.16 13.03 -26.59
N ASP A 174 -7.06 14.14 -27.32
CA ASP A 174 -6.03 14.40 -28.33
C ASP A 174 -4.62 14.07 -27.81
N LYS A 175 -3.91 13.19 -28.53
CA LYS A 175 -2.55 12.71 -28.20
C LYS A 175 -1.55 13.86 -28.03
N ARG A 176 -1.71 14.95 -28.78
CA ARG A 176 -0.86 16.16 -28.64
C ARG A 176 -1.09 16.85 -27.31
N LYS A 177 -2.34 16.89 -26.82
CA LYS A 177 -2.65 17.43 -25.48
C LYS A 177 -2.01 16.61 -24.39
N TRP A 178 -2.04 15.28 -24.50
CA TRP A 178 -1.34 14.40 -23.56
C TRP A 178 0.18 14.66 -23.58
N ALA A 179 0.82 14.67 -24.75
CA ALA A 179 2.25 14.93 -24.87
C ALA A 179 2.66 16.31 -24.29
N LYS A 180 1.85 17.35 -24.50
CA LYS A 180 2.08 18.67 -23.90
C LYS A 180 1.85 18.67 -22.38
N ARG A 181 0.90 17.88 -21.88
CA ARG A 181 0.61 17.80 -20.44
C ARG A 181 1.66 16.98 -19.70
N ILE A 182 2.09 15.84 -20.23
CA ILE A 182 3.13 15.02 -19.61
C ILE A 182 4.45 15.80 -19.51
N ARG A 183 4.84 16.56 -20.56
CA ARG A 183 6.03 17.45 -20.48
C ARG A 183 5.94 18.45 -19.32
N ARG A 184 4.76 19.06 -19.09
CA ARG A 184 4.55 19.95 -17.95
C ARG A 184 4.61 19.22 -16.61
N ILE A 185 4.10 18.00 -16.54
CA ILE A 185 4.15 17.16 -15.33
C ILE A 185 5.58 16.78 -15.01
N VAL A 186 6.37 16.31 -15.99
CA VAL A 186 7.80 15.98 -15.82
C VAL A 186 8.56 17.18 -15.24
N LEU A 187 8.42 18.36 -15.86
CA LEU A 187 9.10 19.58 -15.40
C LEU A 187 8.68 19.98 -13.98
N ALA A 188 7.40 19.90 -13.65
CA ALA A 188 6.92 20.27 -12.33
C ALA A 188 7.21 19.20 -11.26
N ALA A 189 7.28 17.92 -11.64
CA ALA A 189 7.64 16.83 -10.75
C ALA A 189 9.09 16.99 -10.27
N HIS A 190 10.01 17.47 -11.12
CA HIS A 190 11.41 17.69 -10.73
C HIS A 190 11.53 18.58 -9.48
N ASP A 191 10.83 19.72 -9.43
CA ASP A 191 10.87 20.63 -8.28
C ASP A 191 10.37 19.98 -6.99
N ILE A 192 9.43 19.04 -7.09
CA ILE A 192 8.90 18.30 -5.94
C ILE A 192 9.87 17.22 -5.49
N LEU A 193 10.39 16.43 -6.44
CA LEU A 193 11.17 15.23 -6.16
C LEU A 193 12.54 15.55 -5.54
N ILE A 194 13.16 16.65 -5.96
CA ILE A 194 14.46 17.07 -5.41
C ILE A 194 14.40 17.46 -3.92
N ARG A 195 13.19 17.67 -3.36
CA ARG A 195 12.97 18.10 -1.97
C ARG A 195 13.18 17.00 -0.93
N GLY A 196 13.56 15.79 -1.34
CA GLY A 196 13.90 14.72 -0.41
C GLY A 196 13.25 13.38 -0.71
N THR A 197 12.71 13.20 -1.92
CA THR A 197 12.07 11.94 -2.28
C THR A 197 13.04 10.77 -2.24
N ARG A 198 12.65 9.72 -1.52
CA ARG A 198 13.35 8.44 -1.42
C ARG A 198 12.50 7.29 -1.96
N THR A 199 11.18 7.40 -1.82
CA THR A 199 10.22 6.45 -2.40
C THR A 199 9.46 7.12 -3.52
N LEU A 200 9.54 6.58 -4.73
CA LEU A 200 8.90 7.13 -5.91
C LEU A 200 8.00 6.08 -6.57
N THR A 201 6.73 6.42 -6.72
CA THR A 201 5.80 5.68 -7.59
C THR A 201 5.56 6.47 -8.88
N VAL A 202 5.74 5.85 -10.04
CA VAL A 202 5.45 6.45 -11.35
C VAL A 202 4.32 5.65 -12.01
N SER A 203 3.14 6.25 -12.09
CA SER A 203 1.92 5.67 -12.66
C SER A 203 1.49 6.43 -13.92
N LEU A 204 2.01 6.06 -15.09
CA LEU A 204 1.74 6.78 -16.35
C LEU A 204 0.95 5.92 -17.35
N ALA A 205 -0.28 6.30 -17.66
CA ALA A 205 -1.05 5.63 -18.71
C ALA A 205 -1.01 6.44 -20.01
N ALA A 206 -0.39 5.89 -21.05
CA ALA A 206 -0.48 6.39 -22.41
C ALA A 206 -1.45 5.52 -23.23
N GLY A 207 -2.23 6.16 -24.11
CA GLY A 207 -3.09 5.43 -25.05
C GLY A 207 -2.27 4.61 -26.05
N THR A 208 -2.79 3.46 -26.45
CA THR A 208 -2.11 2.39 -27.22
C THR A 208 -1.56 2.76 -28.60
N TYR A 209 -1.92 3.91 -29.16
CA TYR A 209 -1.57 4.23 -30.55
C TYR A 209 -0.66 5.45 -30.66
N ARG A 210 0.58 5.26 -31.12
CA ARG A 210 1.46 6.29 -31.69
C ARG A 210 1.98 7.38 -30.73
N CYS A 211 1.93 7.18 -29.40
CA CYS A 211 2.55 8.12 -28.46
C CYS A 211 4.08 8.22 -28.64
N GLU A 212 4.71 7.15 -29.13
CA GLU A 212 6.15 7.09 -29.44
C GLU A 212 6.58 8.18 -30.43
N TYR A 213 5.84 8.39 -31.52
CA TYR A 213 6.16 9.42 -32.52
C TYR A 213 6.12 10.84 -31.96
N LEU A 214 5.30 11.09 -30.93
CA LEU A 214 5.17 12.41 -30.30
C LEU A 214 6.23 12.66 -29.22
N LEU A 215 6.73 11.59 -28.60
CA LEU A 215 7.78 11.65 -27.60
C LEU A 215 9.18 11.56 -28.22
N GLY A 216 9.30 10.99 -29.42
CA GLY A 216 10.59 10.67 -30.05
C GLY A 216 11.38 9.71 -29.15
N ASP A 217 12.65 10.04 -28.92
CA ASP A 217 13.55 9.24 -28.07
C ASP A 217 13.33 9.43 -26.57
N ARG A 218 12.53 10.43 -26.16
CA ARG A 218 12.30 10.71 -24.74
C ARG A 218 11.37 9.68 -24.09
N ASN A 219 11.67 9.33 -22.85
CA ASN A 219 10.81 8.52 -22.01
C ASN A 219 10.45 9.30 -20.74
N PRO A 220 9.16 9.65 -20.53
CA PRO A 220 8.76 10.44 -19.37
C PRO A 220 9.04 9.73 -18.04
N ILE A 221 9.09 8.39 -18.00
CA ILE A 221 9.47 7.64 -16.79
C ILE A 221 10.93 7.91 -16.45
N THR A 222 11.82 7.73 -17.43
CA THR A 222 13.25 8.04 -17.28
C THR A 222 13.46 9.50 -16.89
N ASP A 223 12.78 10.42 -17.57
CA ASP A 223 12.91 11.86 -17.31
C ASP A 223 12.49 12.23 -15.88
N ILE A 224 11.47 11.57 -15.31
CA ILE A 224 11.03 11.79 -13.91
C ILE A 224 12.04 11.22 -12.91
N ILE A 225 12.58 10.02 -13.18
CA ILE A 225 13.45 9.30 -12.24
C ILE A 225 14.87 9.87 -12.23
N LEU A 226 15.40 10.24 -13.41
CA LEU A 226 16.81 10.62 -13.60
C LEU A 226 17.34 11.62 -12.56
N PRO A 227 16.67 12.74 -12.24
CA PRO A 227 17.22 13.76 -11.33
C PRO A 227 17.38 13.30 -9.88
N VAL A 228 16.65 12.26 -9.48
CA VAL A 228 16.62 11.74 -8.10
C VAL A 228 17.11 10.30 -7.99
N SER A 229 17.44 9.65 -9.11
CA SER A 229 17.89 8.25 -9.20
C SER A 229 18.85 7.82 -8.08
N LYS A 230 19.91 8.59 -7.82
CA LYS A 230 20.95 8.25 -6.81
C LYS A 230 20.46 8.11 -5.37
N ARG A 231 19.38 8.80 -4.99
CA ARG A 231 18.85 8.83 -3.61
C ARG A 231 17.60 7.98 -3.42
N LEU A 232 17.00 7.48 -4.51
CA LEU A 232 15.82 6.65 -4.41
C LEU A 232 16.20 5.32 -3.75
N THR A 233 15.43 4.93 -2.74
CA THR A 233 15.54 3.64 -2.06
C THR A 233 14.51 2.65 -2.57
N HIS A 234 13.31 3.13 -2.92
CA HIS A 234 12.22 2.31 -3.43
C HIS A 234 11.59 2.95 -4.66
N ILE A 235 11.44 2.16 -5.72
CA ILE A 235 10.80 2.59 -6.96
C ILE A 235 9.65 1.64 -7.27
N PHE A 236 8.47 2.20 -7.54
CA PHE A 236 7.37 1.47 -8.14
C PHE A 236 7.02 2.09 -9.49
N VAL A 237 7.13 1.34 -10.57
CA VAL A 237 6.74 1.80 -11.90
C VAL A 237 5.56 0.99 -12.38
N ASN A 238 4.49 1.69 -12.74
CA ASN A 238 3.30 1.13 -13.34
C ASN A 238 2.93 1.97 -14.57
N SER A 239 3.00 1.40 -15.76
CA SER A 239 2.80 2.19 -16.99
C SER A 239 2.36 1.31 -18.14
N SER A 240 1.83 1.94 -19.20
CA SER A 240 1.60 1.25 -20.47
C SER A 240 2.90 0.60 -20.97
N ASP A 241 2.81 -0.63 -21.49
CA ASP A 241 3.94 -1.46 -21.95
C ASP A 241 5.01 -0.69 -22.72
N ILE A 242 4.57 0.19 -23.62
CA ILE A 242 5.44 0.89 -24.55
C ILE A 242 6.41 1.83 -23.83
N LEU A 243 5.96 2.51 -22.78
CA LEU A 243 6.79 3.39 -21.97
C LEU A 243 7.65 2.57 -21.02
N LEU A 244 7.08 1.49 -20.49
CA LEU A 244 7.75 0.65 -19.51
C LEU A 244 8.91 -0.15 -20.11
N CYS A 245 8.69 -0.81 -21.25
CA CYS A 245 9.75 -1.56 -21.96
C CYS A 245 10.89 -0.62 -22.36
N ARG A 246 10.57 0.55 -22.95
CA ARG A 246 11.59 1.55 -23.28
C ARG A 246 12.35 2.08 -22.06
N PHE A 247 11.72 2.10 -20.89
CA PHE A 247 12.39 2.49 -19.65
C PHE A 247 13.33 1.39 -19.17
N LEU A 248 12.87 0.14 -19.14
CA LEU A 248 13.66 -1.02 -18.73
C LEU A 248 14.88 -1.25 -19.62
N GLU A 249 14.71 -1.07 -20.93
CA GLU A 249 15.77 -1.21 -21.95
C GLU A 249 16.66 0.04 -22.07
N SER A 250 16.36 1.12 -21.34
CA SER A 250 17.14 2.35 -21.43
C SER A 250 18.54 2.21 -20.84
N SER A 251 19.42 3.17 -21.16
CA SER A 251 20.78 3.22 -20.62
C SER A 251 20.79 3.14 -19.09
N PRO A 252 21.80 2.48 -18.48
CA PRO A 252 21.91 2.35 -17.03
C PRO A 252 21.80 3.69 -16.31
N LEU A 253 20.90 3.76 -15.32
CA LEU A 253 20.82 4.89 -14.39
C LEU A 253 21.64 4.59 -13.13
N ALA A 254 22.23 5.63 -12.54
CA ALA A 254 23.00 5.49 -11.31
C ALA A 254 22.06 5.43 -10.10
N PHE A 255 21.85 4.22 -9.57
CA PHE A 255 20.99 3.95 -8.43
C PHE A 255 21.79 3.62 -7.17
N ASP A 256 22.52 4.61 -6.63
CA ASP A 256 23.47 4.43 -5.52
C ASP A 256 22.81 3.90 -4.22
N SER A 257 21.52 4.21 -4.01
CA SER A 257 20.77 3.89 -2.79
C SER A 257 19.59 2.94 -2.99
N LEU A 258 19.35 2.44 -4.20
CA LEU A 258 18.15 1.66 -4.51
C LEU A 258 18.19 0.30 -3.83
N GLU A 259 17.18 0.00 -3.02
CA GLU A 259 17.03 -1.22 -2.22
C GLU A 259 15.97 -2.14 -2.80
N SER A 260 14.85 -1.58 -3.26
CA SER A 260 13.78 -2.33 -3.92
C SER A 260 13.22 -1.66 -5.17
N ILE A 261 12.82 -2.49 -6.13
CA ILE A 261 12.03 -2.06 -7.27
C ILE A 261 10.83 -2.98 -7.49
N ARG A 262 9.68 -2.36 -7.74
CA ARG A 262 8.48 -3.01 -8.24
C ARG A 262 8.16 -2.51 -9.64
N VAL A 263 7.90 -3.41 -10.56
CA VAL A 263 7.48 -3.11 -11.93
C VAL A 263 6.17 -3.82 -12.18
N ASP A 264 5.17 -3.08 -12.62
CA ASP A 264 3.88 -3.62 -13.02
C ASP A 264 3.69 -3.43 -14.52
N LEU A 265 3.66 -4.57 -15.22
CA LEU A 265 3.54 -4.73 -16.67
C LEU A 265 2.07 -4.75 -17.12
N ASP A 266 1.12 -4.54 -16.20
CA ASP A 266 -0.32 -4.60 -16.41
C ASP A 266 -0.83 -3.83 -17.65
N HIS A 267 -1.41 -4.59 -18.58
CA HIS A 267 -2.10 -4.12 -19.79
C HIS A 267 -3.47 -3.46 -19.51
N ASN A 268 -3.87 -3.17 -18.26
CA ASN A 268 -5.15 -2.52 -17.96
C ASN A 268 -5.35 -1.16 -18.68
N TRP A 269 -4.30 -0.55 -19.23
CA TRP A 269 -4.39 0.63 -20.10
C TRP A 269 -4.21 0.34 -21.60
N ALA A 270 -3.95 -0.90 -21.97
CA ALA A 270 -3.81 -1.36 -23.34
C ALA A 270 -5.06 -2.12 -23.83
N LEU A 271 -5.58 -1.73 -25.00
CA LEU A 271 -6.68 -2.41 -25.68
C LEU A 271 -6.30 -3.78 -26.26
N ARG A 272 -5.02 -4.18 -26.20
CA ARG A 272 -4.52 -5.48 -26.71
C ARG A 272 -3.38 -6.01 -25.84
N PRO A 273 -3.33 -7.33 -25.62
CA PRO A 273 -2.23 -7.97 -24.91
C PRO A 273 -0.92 -7.90 -25.69
N ARG A 274 0.19 -7.85 -24.96
CA ARG A 274 1.54 -7.91 -25.52
C ARG A 274 1.77 -9.23 -26.24
N THR A 275 2.46 -9.17 -27.38
CA THR A 275 2.74 -10.33 -28.22
C THR A 275 4.23 -10.67 -28.29
N GLY A 276 5.07 -10.17 -27.37
CA GLY A 276 6.53 -10.36 -27.43
C GLY A 276 7.20 -10.46 -26.06
N VAL A 277 8.34 -11.18 -26.03
CA VAL A 277 9.18 -11.41 -24.84
C VAL A 277 9.83 -10.10 -24.39
N LEU A 278 9.96 -9.89 -23.07
CA LEU A 278 10.70 -8.76 -22.52
C LEU A 278 12.20 -8.90 -22.82
N ASN A 279 12.79 -7.85 -23.39
CA ASN A 279 14.24 -7.77 -23.58
C ASN A 279 14.94 -7.50 -22.24
N ASP A 280 16.25 -7.28 -22.31
CA ASP A 280 17.13 -7.06 -21.16
C ASP A 280 16.74 -5.81 -20.34
N MET A 281 16.81 -5.93 -19.01
CA MET A 281 16.58 -4.83 -18.06
C MET A 281 17.89 -4.07 -17.79
N LEU A 282 18.32 -3.27 -18.76
CA LEU A 282 19.60 -2.54 -18.71
C LEU A 282 19.64 -1.41 -17.68
N VAL A 283 18.50 -0.76 -17.45
CA VAL A 283 18.40 0.47 -16.63
C VAL A 283 18.88 0.25 -15.19
N LEU A 284 18.77 -0.98 -14.67
CA LEU A 284 19.08 -1.35 -13.29
C LEU A 284 20.49 -1.92 -13.09
N SER A 285 21.29 -2.04 -14.14
CA SER A 285 22.61 -2.67 -14.07
C SER A 285 23.56 -1.98 -13.08
N HIS A 286 23.39 -0.68 -12.81
CA HIS A 286 24.16 0.09 -11.84
C HIS A 286 23.37 0.35 -10.53
N SER A 287 23.00 -0.72 -9.84
CA SER A 287 22.23 -0.66 -8.58
C SER A 287 22.90 -1.49 -7.46
N PRO A 288 23.97 -0.99 -6.81
CA PRO A 288 24.80 -1.78 -5.89
C PRO A 288 24.12 -2.18 -4.57
N ARG A 289 22.97 -1.58 -4.23
CA ARG A 289 22.22 -1.90 -3.00
C ARG A 289 20.92 -2.66 -3.27
N LEU A 290 20.60 -2.92 -4.53
CA LEU A 290 19.34 -3.54 -4.91
C LEU A 290 19.30 -4.98 -4.39
N HIS A 291 18.33 -5.27 -3.55
CA HIS A 291 18.16 -6.60 -2.96
C HIS A 291 16.75 -7.17 -3.13
N THR A 292 15.78 -6.36 -3.57
CA THR A 292 14.39 -6.79 -3.77
C THR A 292 13.89 -6.40 -5.16
N ILE A 293 13.39 -7.38 -5.91
CA ILE A 293 12.75 -7.17 -7.21
C ILE A 293 11.35 -7.81 -7.19
N GLU A 294 10.36 -7.01 -7.53
CA GLU A 294 8.98 -7.43 -7.75
C GLU A 294 8.57 -7.13 -9.20
N ILE A 295 8.09 -8.14 -9.93
CA ILE A 295 7.55 -7.99 -11.28
C ILE A 295 6.12 -8.52 -11.28
N CYS A 296 5.18 -7.68 -11.70
CA CYS A 296 3.75 -7.99 -11.79
C CYS A 296 3.33 -7.95 -13.27
N ASP A 297 2.57 -8.93 -13.76
CA ASP A 297 2.07 -8.95 -15.15
C ASP A 297 0.73 -9.71 -15.28
N PRO A 298 -0.37 -9.17 -14.76
CA PRO A 298 -1.68 -9.84 -14.72
C PRO A 298 -2.26 -10.13 -16.12
N SER A 299 -1.64 -9.58 -17.15
CA SER A 299 -2.15 -9.55 -18.51
C SER A 299 -1.38 -10.44 -19.48
N SER A 300 -0.31 -11.08 -19.01
CA SER A 300 0.59 -11.88 -19.82
C SER A 300 0.02 -13.24 -20.22
N LYS A 301 0.41 -13.68 -21.42
CA LYS A 301 0.48 -15.11 -21.76
C LYS A 301 1.83 -15.72 -21.32
N SER A 302 1.86 -17.03 -21.27
CA SER A 302 2.88 -17.95 -20.77
C SER A 302 4.30 -17.91 -21.39
N ASP A 303 4.99 -16.77 -21.51
CA ASP A 303 6.38 -16.76 -22.04
C ASP A 303 7.14 -15.40 -21.96
N GLN A 304 6.53 -14.32 -21.47
CA GLN A 304 7.15 -12.98 -21.55
C GLN A 304 8.46 -12.83 -20.78
N LEU A 305 8.63 -13.56 -19.67
CA LEU A 305 9.84 -13.55 -18.85
C LEU A 305 10.69 -14.82 -19.05
N ALA A 306 10.59 -15.50 -20.19
CA ALA A 306 11.38 -16.70 -20.48
C ALA A 306 12.90 -16.47 -20.38
N ARG A 307 13.36 -15.23 -20.61
CA ARG A 307 14.77 -14.83 -20.56
C ARG A 307 15.17 -14.10 -19.28
N LEU A 308 14.34 -14.15 -18.24
CA LEU A 308 14.55 -13.40 -16.99
C LEU A 308 15.96 -13.61 -16.42
N HIS A 309 16.42 -14.86 -16.36
CA HIS A 309 17.75 -15.22 -15.85
C HIS A 309 18.93 -14.63 -16.62
N THR A 310 18.71 -14.08 -17.83
CA THR A 310 19.73 -13.43 -18.67
C THR A 310 19.78 -11.91 -18.50
N PHE A 311 18.83 -11.33 -17.76
CA PHE A 311 18.81 -9.89 -17.59
C PHE A 311 20.01 -9.40 -16.79
N LYS A 312 20.53 -8.21 -17.12
CA LYS A 312 21.66 -7.55 -16.44
C LYS A 312 21.25 -6.96 -15.09
N LEU A 313 20.76 -7.82 -14.22
CA LEU A 313 20.40 -7.51 -12.85
C LEU A 313 21.50 -8.00 -11.90
N PRO A 314 21.67 -7.37 -10.72
CA PRO A 314 22.66 -7.77 -9.74
C PRO A 314 22.19 -9.03 -8.95
N TRP A 315 21.99 -10.15 -9.64
CA TRP A 315 21.41 -11.39 -9.09
C TRP A 315 22.08 -11.88 -7.80
N ILE A 316 23.41 -11.79 -7.72
CA ILE A 316 24.21 -12.31 -6.60
C ILE A 316 23.84 -11.68 -5.24
N GLN A 317 23.39 -10.43 -5.24
CA GLN A 317 23.02 -9.69 -4.01
C GLN A 317 21.52 -9.69 -3.71
N LEU A 318 20.68 -10.20 -4.62
CA LEU A 318 19.23 -10.25 -4.40
C LEU A 318 18.88 -11.20 -3.26
N THR A 319 17.96 -10.71 -2.42
CA THR A 319 17.39 -11.42 -1.26
C THR A 319 15.93 -11.77 -1.49
N HIS A 320 15.22 -10.96 -2.28
CA HIS A 320 13.81 -11.13 -2.60
C HIS A 320 13.58 -11.02 -4.10
N VAL A 321 13.04 -12.09 -4.70
CA VAL A 321 12.59 -12.09 -6.11
C VAL A 321 11.16 -12.60 -6.14
N ILE A 322 10.23 -11.75 -6.57
CA ILE A 322 8.80 -12.02 -6.50
C ILE A 322 8.19 -11.72 -7.87
N LEU A 323 7.57 -12.75 -8.46
CA LEU A 323 6.76 -12.65 -9.67
C LEU A 323 5.28 -12.78 -9.26
N ILE A 324 4.45 -11.85 -9.72
CA ILE A 324 3.00 -11.82 -9.46
C ILE A 324 2.31 -11.85 -10.81
N ASP A 325 1.64 -12.95 -11.12
CA ASP A 325 1.04 -13.22 -12.43
C ASP A 325 2.04 -13.11 -13.62
N ALA A 326 3.34 -13.02 -13.34
CA ALA A 326 4.39 -12.77 -14.32
C ALA A 326 5.15 -14.06 -14.64
N TRP A 327 4.78 -14.69 -15.76
CA TRP A 327 5.19 -16.06 -16.08
C TRP A 327 6.60 -16.17 -16.67
N THR A 328 7.40 -17.06 -16.10
CA THR A 328 8.74 -17.46 -16.58
C THR A 328 8.80 -18.96 -16.91
N THR A 329 9.93 -19.43 -17.41
CA THR A 329 10.16 -20.83 -17.78
C THR A 329 10.87 -21.61 -16.66
N PRO A 330 10.74 -22.95 -16.61
CA PRO A 330 11.49 -23.77 -15.66
C PRO A 330 13.01 -23.57 -15.73
N GLU A 331 13.57 -23.46 -16.95
CA GLU A 331 15.00 -23.20 -17.17
C GLU A 331 15.44 -21.88 -16.53
N ALA A 332 14.65 -20.82 -16.69
CA ALA A 332 14.93 -19.52 -16.09
C ALA A 332 14.86 -19.58 -14.57
N CYS A 333 13.91 -20.33 -14.00
CA CYS A 333 13.81 -20.57 -12.57
C CYS A 333 15.08 -21.23 -12.01
N TYR A 334 15.52 -22.35 -12.59
CA TYR A 334 16.73 -23.04 -12.17
C TYR A 334 17.97 -22.14 -12.25
N SER A 335 18.11 -21.44 -13.36
CA SER A 335 19.23 -20.52 -13.59
C SER A 335 19.23 -19.38 -12.58
N LEU A 336 18.08 -18.77 -12.31
CA LEU A 336 17.93 -17.68 -11.36
C LEU A 336 18.30 -18.11 -9.94
N LEU A 337 17.79 -19.25 -9.48
CA LEU A 337 18.08 -19.79 -8.15
C LEU A 337 19.56 -20.15 -7.99
N SER A 338 20.23 -20.58 -9.06
CA SER A 338 21.68 -20.83 -9.04
C SER A 338 22.52 -19.54 -8.96
N GLN A 339 22.04 -18.43 -9.55
CA GLN A 339 22.75 -17.14 -9.57
C GLN A 339 22.57 -16.34 -8.27
N CYS A 340 21.39 -16.43 -7.64
CA CYS A 340 21.06 -15.66 -6.44
C CYS A 340 21.59 -16.34 -5.18
N ARG A 341 22.76 -15.98 -4.66
CA ARG A 341 23.37 -16.66 -3.49
C ARG A 341 22.88 -16.18 -2.13
N LYS A 342 22.19 -15.03 -2.08
CA LYS A 342 21.69 -14.41 -0.86
C LYS A 342 20.16 -14.47 -0.74
N LEU A 343 19.50 -15.24 -1.60
CA LEU A 343 18.04 -15.29 -1.69
C LEU A 343 17.45 -15.83 -0.38
N THR A 344 16.52 -15.09 0.21
CA THR A 344 15.80 -15.47 1.44
C THR A 344 14.35 -15.79 1.15
N LYS A 345 13.72 -15.01 0.25
CA LYS A 345 12.34 -15.21 -0.19
C LYS A 345 12.26 -15.19 -1.71
N CYS A 346 11.57 -16.17 -2.29
CA CYS A 346 11.36 -16.23 -3.72
C CYS A 346 9.94 -16.68 -4.04
N ILE A 347 9.24 -16.00 -4.95
CA ILE A 347 7.95 -16.42 -5.48
C ILE A 347 8.05 -16.34 -7.00
N LEU A 348 7.80 -17.44 -7.69
CA LEU A 348 7.94 -17.54 -9.14
C LEU A 348 6.66 -18.10 -9.77
N CYS A 349 6.16 -17.42 -10.81
CA CYS A 349 5.10 -17.95 -11.67
C CYS A 349 5.75 -18.69 -12.85
N ILE A 350 5.48 -19.98 -12.99
CA ILE A 350 6.12 -20.88 -13.94
C ILE A 350 5.07 -21.40 -14.90
N SER A 351 5.30 -21.17 -16.19
CA SER A 351 4.46 -21.75 -17.23
C SER A 351 5.20 -22.84 -18.00
N PHE A 352 4.48 -23.92 -18.30
CA PHE A 352 4.95 -25.05 -19.09
C PHE A 352 4.43 -25.03 -20.53
N GLU A 353 3.67 -24.01 -20.93
CA GLU A 353 3.02 -23.93 -22.25
C GLU A 353 3.99 -23.65 -23.42
N GLN A 354 5.30 -23.63 -23.18
CA GLN A 354 6.30 -23.16 -24.15
C GLN A 354 6.01 -23.72 -25.55
N LYS A 355 5.69 -22.83 -26.50
CA LYS A 355 5.61 -23.18 -27.91
C LYS A 355 6.95 -23.76 -28.30
N ARG A 356 7.03 -25.09 -28.46
CA ARG A 356 8.23 -25.83 -28.85
C ARG A 356 8.98 -25.06 -29.94
N THR A 357 10.05 -24.36 -29.56
CA THR A 357 11.09 -24.03 -30.53
C THR A 357 11.88 -25.33 -30.75
N PRO A 358 12.20 -25.69 -32.00
CA PRO A 358 12.73 -27.01 -32.36
C PRO A 358 14.15 -27.32 -31.83
N SER A 359 14.70 -26.50 -30.92
CA SER A 359 16.08 -26.59 -30.43
C SER A 359 16.23 -26.45 -28.90
N SER A 360 15.15 -26.39 -28.11
CA SER A 360 15.27 -26.37 -26.65
C SER A 360 15.45 -27.79 -26.10
N THR A 361 16.70 -28.22 -25.95
CA THR A 361 17.03 -29.28 -24.99
C THR A 361 16.61 -28.78 -23.61
N SER A 362 15.66 -29.44 -22.95
CA SER A 362 15.22 -29.06 -21.61
C SER A 362 16.41 -29.02 -20.65
N PHE A 363 16.97 -27.84 -20.40
CA PHE A 363 18.04 -27.66 -19.43
C PHE A 363 17.49 -27.99 -18.05
N ARG A 364 17.93 -29.12 -17.50
CA ARG A 364 17.62 -29.58 -16.15
C ARG A 364 18.95 -29.74 -15.42
N PRO A 365 19.21 -28.93 -14.38
CA PRO A 365 20.40 -29.14 -13.56
C PRO A 365 20.24 -30.40 -12.72
N ASP A 366 21.35 -31.09 -12.45
CA ASP A 366 21.34 -32.28 -11.56
C ASP A 366 21.03 -31.90 -10.10
N CYS A 367 21.47 -30.71 -9.67
CA CYS A 367 21.26 -30.22 -8.32
C CYS A 367 21.29 -28.68 -8.26
N VAL A 368 20.33 -28.11 -7.56
CA VAL A 368 20.23 -26.68 -7.22
C VAL A 368 20.20 -26.57 -5.70
N LEU A 369 21.39 -26.52 -5.10
CA LEU A 369 21.57 -26.31 -3.67
C LEU A 369 21.47 -24.83 -3.33
N HIS A 370 20.51 -24.47 -2.48
CA HIS A 370 20.41 -23.11 -1.98
C HIS A 370 20.21 -23.06 -0.45
N THR A 371 21.25 -22.66 0.27
CA THR A 371 21.31 -22.78 1.74
C THR A 371 20.67 -21.63 2.52
N LYS A 372 20.29 -20.52 1.88
CA LYS A 372 19.72 -19.34 2.58
C LYS A 372 18.23 -19.08 2.34
N VAL A 373 17.59 -19.83 1.44
CA VAL A 373 16.17 -19.63 1.13
C VAL A 373 15.35 -20.13 2.32
N GLN A 374 14.54 -19.23 2.86
CA GLN A 374 13.64 -19.50 3.98
C GLN A 374 12.19 -19.62 3.52
N SER A 375 11.82 -18.93 2.44
CA SER A 375 10.48 -18.96 1.87
C SER A 375 10.56 -19.10 0.35
N ILE A 376 9.91 -20.14 -0.20
CA ILE A 376 9.82 -20.34 -1.64
C ILE A 376 8.37 -20.56 -2.06
N GLY A 377 7.98 -19.95 -3.16
CA GLY A 377 6.65 -20.02 -3.75
C GLY A 377 6.73 -20.38 -5.23
N PHE A 378 5.95 -21.35 -5.67
CA PHE A 378 5.77 -21.70 -7.07
C PHE A 378 4.30 -21.60 -7.46
N HIS A 379 4.00 -20.77 -8.45
CA HIS A 379 2.68 -20.66 -9.03
C HIS A 379 2.71 -21.24 -10.44
N PHE A 380 1.80 -22.15 -10.76
CA PHE A 380 1.81 -22.92 -12.00
C PHE A 380 0.58 -22.64 -12.87
N ASP A 381 0.80 -22.58 -14.19
CA ASP A 381 -0.27 -22.53 -15.18
C ASP A 381 -0.42 -23.88 -15.87
N PHE A 382 -1.53 -24.58 -15.61
CA PHE A 382 -1.91 -25.84 -16.25
C PHE A 382 -3.17 -25.62 -17.11
N PRO A 383 -3.04 -25.35 -18.42
CA PRO A 383 -4.19 -25.21 -19.30
C PRO A 383 -4.90 -26.57 -19.51
N LEU A 384 -6.24 -26.54 -19.43
CA LEU A 384 -7.18 -27.66 -19.67
C LEU A 384 -6.99 -28.37 -21.02
N GLU A 385 -6.64 -27.63 -22.06
CA GLU A 385 -6.85 -28.07 -23.45
C GLU A 385 -5.83 -29.09 -23.97
N ARG A 386 -4.77 -29.42 -23.21
CA ARG A 386 -3.61 -30.17 -23.76
C ARG A 386 -3.05 -31.31 -22.92
N GLY A 387 -3.79 -31.85 -21.95
CA GLY A 387 -3.28 -32.93 -21.10
C GLY A 387 -1.96 -32.52 -20.42
N SER A 388 -1.91 -31.29 -19.91
CA SER A 388 -0.71 -30.74 -19.30
C SER A 388 -0.43 -31.48 -17.98
N PHE A 389 0.65 -32.26 -17.99
CA PHE A 389 1.14 -32.94 -16.80
C PHE A 389 2.05 -31.99 -16.03
N PHE A 390 1.88 -31.91 -14.71
CA PHE A 390 2.93 -31.47 -13.81
C PHE A 390 4.16 -32.30 -14.14
N PRO A 391 5.29 -31.70 -14.54
CA PRO A 391 6.48 -32.47 -14.76
C PRO A 391 6.94 -32.98 -13.41
N ALA A 392 6.75 -34.27 -13.15
CA ALA A 392 7.09 -35.03 -11.93
C ALA A 392 8.57 -34.99 -11.51
N ASP A 393 9.36 -34.08 -12.11
CA ASP A 393 10.76 -33.86 -11.82
C ASP A 393 11.07 -32.36 -11.59
N PHE A 394 10.09 -31.45 -11.59
CA PHE A 394 10.40 -30.02 -11.48
C PHE A 394 11.06 -29.69 -10.12
N LEU A 395 10.55 -30.27 -9.03
CA LEU A 395 11.10 -30.04 -7.70
C LEU A 395 12.36 -30.86 -7.41
N ARG A 396 12.64 -31.88 -8.22
CA ARG A 396 13.71 -32.87 -8.00
C ARG A 396 15.11 -32.27 -7.87
N PRO A 397 15.52 -31.25 -8.64
CA PRO A 397 16.86 -30.68 -8.52
C PRO A 397 17.09 -29.91 -7.21
N PHE A 398 16.03 -29.42 -6.55
CA PHE A 398 16.20 -28.47 -5.44
C PHE A 398 16.65 -29.15 -4.15
N VAL A 399 17.62 -28.55 -3.48
CA VAL A 399 18.02 -28.90 -2.10
C VAL A 399 18.03 -27.61 -1.28
N LEU A 400 17.05 -27.47 -0.38
CA LEU A 400 16.73 -26.21 0.31
C LEU A 400 16.73 -26.40 1.85
N PRO A 401 17.90 -26.60 2.48
CA PRO A 401 17.96 -27.02 3.89
C PRO A 401 17.43 -26.00 4.90
N SER A 402 17.41 -24.71 4.55
CA SER A 402 16.91 -23.63 5.42
C SER A 402 15.43 -23.29 5.19
N LEU A 403 14.73 -24.06 4.35
CA LEU A 403 13.35 -23.76 3.98
C LEU A 403 12.41 -23.90 5.18
N LYS A 404 11.61 -22.84 5.42
CA LYS A 404 10.60 -22.76 6.48
C LYS A 404 9.19 -22.58 5.92
N ALA A 405 9.04 -21.96 4.76
CA ALA A 405 7.73 -21.71 4.16
C ALA A 405 7.73 -22.13 2.69
N LEU A 406 6.78 -23.00 2.32
CA LEU A 406 6.56 -23.46 0.97
C LEU A 406 5.15 -23.07 0.52
N GLU A 407 5.08 -22.35 -0.60
CA GLU A 407 3.83 -22.02 -1.27
C GLU A 407 3.81 -22.71 -2.64
N ILE A 408 2.78 -23.49 -2.91
CA ILE A 408 2.54 -24.10 -4.21
C ILE A 408 1.13 -23.72 -4.62
N SER A 409 0.97 -23.19 -5.81
CA SER A 409 -0.35 -22.81 -6.30
C SER A 409 -0.46 -23.00 -7.79
N GLY A 410 -1.67 -23.00 -8.31
CA GLY A 410 -1.89 -23.00 -9.74
C GLY A 410 -3.35 -22.95 -10.15
N THR A 411 -3.57 -22.97 -11.46
CA THR A 411 -4.90 -22.88 -12.06
C THR A 411 -5.71 -24.14 -11.80
N GLU A 412 -5.16 -25.31 -12.10
CA GLU A 412 -5.84 -26.60 -11.92
C GLU A 412 -4.89 -27.68 -11.40
N LEU A 413 -5.38 -28.56 -10.53
CA LEU A 413 -4.63 -29.73 -10.05
C LEU A 413 -5.28 -31.03 -10.53
N ASN A 414 -4.50 -31.86 -11.22
CA ASN A 414 -4.92 -33.21 -11.61
C ASN A 414 -4.26 -34.26 -10.70
N PRO A 415 -4.95 -35.35 -10.32
CA PRO A 415 -4.39 -36.42 -9.49
C PRO A 415 -3.10 -37.03 -10.07
N GLY A 416 -2.98 -37.11 -11.41
CA GLY A 416 -1.77 -37.61 -12.07
C GLY A 416 -0.55 -36.69 -11.96
N HIS A 417 -0.65 -35.56 -11.25
CA HIS A 417 0.46 -34.64 -11.02
C HIS A 417 1.35 -35.05 -9.84
N HIS A 418 0.86 -35.87 -8.89
CA HIS A 418 1.63 -36.39 -7.74
C HIS A 418 2.45 -35.31 -7.00
N ILE A 419 1.87 -34.11 -6.84
CA ILE A 419 2.58 -32.95 -6.27
C ILE A 419 2.98 -33.19 -4.81
N GLU A 420 2.17 -33.93 -4.08
CA GLU A 420 2.39 -34.36 -2.71
C GLU A 420 3.67 -35.18 -2.57
N ASP A 421 3.92 -36.11 -3.49
CA ASP A 421 5.11 -36.96 -3.51
C ASP A 421 6.38 -36.16 -3.87
N ASP A 422 6.24 -35.18 -4.76
CA ASP A 422 7.33 -34.27 -5.12
C ASP A 422 7.71 -33.35 -3.96
N ILE A 423 6.74 -32.82 -3.23
CA ILE A 423 6.97 -32.05 -2.01
C ILE A 423 7.61 -32.93 -0.93
N LEU A 424 7.09 -34.13 -0.72
CA LEU A 424 7.63 -35.08 0.26
C LEU A 424 9.09 -35.42 -0.06
N SER A 425 9.38 -35.69 -1.34
CA SER A 425 10.74 -35.93 -1.84
C SER A 425 11.66 -34.72 -1.65
N LEU A 426 11.15 -33.49 -1.86
CA LEU A 426 11.89 -32.25 -1.60
C LEU A 426 12.21 -32.08 -0.11
N VAL A 427 11.24 -32.30 0.77
CA VAL A 427 11.41 -32.19 2.23
C VAL A 427 12.42 -33.22 2.72
N ASN A 428 12.27 -34.48 2.29
CA ASN A 428 13.19 -35.57 2.65
C ASN A 428 14.61 -35.31 2.14
N ARG A 429 14.78 -34.82 0.92
CA ARG A 429 16.10 -34.51 0.36
C ARG A 429 16.73 -33.29 1.01
N SER A 430 15.93 -32.27 1.34
CA SER A 430 16.41 -31.01 1.92
C SER A 430 16.60 -31.09 3.43
N GLN A 431 15.97 -32.06 4.11
CA GLN A 431 15.93 -32.17 5.58
C GLN A 431 15.49 -30.85 6.24
N CYS A 432 14.57 -30.13 5.59
CA CYS A 432 14.11 -28.83 6.04
C CYS A 432 13.01 -28.97 7.11
N LYS A 433 12.90 -27.96 7.98
CA LYS A 433 11.89 -27.91 9.05
C LYS A 433 10.78 -26.96 8.63
N LEU A 434 9.83 -27.47 7.87
CA LEU A 434 8.75 -26.66 7.33
C LEU A 434 7.81 -26.17 8.45
N GLU A 435 7.66 -24.85 8.55
CA GLU A 435 6.81 -24.15 9.52
C GLU A 435 5.49 -23.69 8.85
N ARG A 436 5.51 -23.41 7.54
CA ARG A 436 4.34 -22.99 6.78
C ARG A 436 4.22 -23.76 5.46
N LEU A 437 3.04 -24.33 5.22
CA LEU A 437 2.67 -24.92 3.94
C LEU A 437 1.42 -24.23 3.41
N LYS A 438 1.48 -23.78 2.17
CA LYS A 438 0.36 -23.16 1.47
C LYS A 438 0.18 -23.83 0.12
N MET A 439 -1.01 -24.38 -0.11
CA MET A 439 -1.42 -25.02 -1.36
C MET A 439 -2.73 -24.38 -1.83
N ILE A 440 -2.72 -23.75 -3.01
CA ILE A 440 -3.90 -23.05 -3.56
C ILE A 440 -4.17 -23.47 -5.00
N TRP A 441 -5.40 -23.93 -5.27
CA TRP A 441 -5.82 -24.30 -6.62
C TRP A 441 -7.15 -23.63 -6.99
N MET A 442 -7.24 -23.07 -8.20
CA MET A 442 -8.46 -22.38 -8.66
C MET A 442 -9.57 -23.36 -9.04
N ARG A 443 -9.23 -24.54 -9.57
CA ARG A 443 -10.18 -25.62 -9.88
C ARG A 443 -9.60 -26.99 -9.50
N LEU A 444 -10.50 -27.87 -9.05
CA LEU A 444 -10.23 -29.29 -8.91
C LEU A 444 -11.08 -30.03 -9.95
N ASN A 445 -10.51 -31.04 -10.61
CA ASN A 445 -11.32 -32.03 -11.29
C ASN A 445 -12.06 -32.85 -10.23
N HIS A 446 -13.40 -32.81 -10.27
CA HIS A 446 -14.28 -33.31 -9.21
C HIS A 446 -14.30 -34.84 -9.03
N ASP A 447 -13.63 -35.59 -9.91
CA ASP A 447 -13.79 -37.04 -9.98
C ASP A 447 -12.77 -37.83 -9.14
N GLN A 448 -11.69 -37.20 -8.65
CA GLN A 448 -10.64 -37.87 -7.87
C GLN A 448 -9.97 -36.92 -6.85
N GLU A 449 -9.86 -37.37 -5.60
CA GLU A 449 -9.26 -36.63 -4.49
C GLU A 449 -7.73 -36.80 -4.47
N VAL A 450 -7.01 -35.74 -4.08
CA VAL A 450 -5.55 -35.76 -3.87
C VAL A 450 -5.28 -36.13 -2.41
N GLU A 451 -4.53 -37.20 -2.17
CA GLU A 451 -4.25 -37.71 -0.82
C GLU A 451 -3.04 -36.98 -0.20
N LEU A 452 -3.27 -36.18 0.83
CA LEU A 452 -2.22 -35.38 1.49
C LEU A 452 -1.68 -36.00 2.78
N ASP A 453 -2.24 -37.12 3.22
CA ASP A 453 -1.99 -37.70 4.54
C ASP A 453 -0.51 -37.97 4.78
N ASN A 454 0.17 -38.63 3.83
CA ASN A 454 1.60 -38.95 3.94
C ASN A 454 2.49 -37.70 4.05
N LEU A 455 2.17 -36.67 3.25
CA LEU A 455 2.88 -35.39 3.29
C LEU A 455 2.69 -34.69 4.64
N LEU A 456 1.44 -34.60 5.12
CA LEU A 456 1.10 -33.95 6.39
C LEU A 456 1.74 -34.67 7.58
N VAL A 457 1.79 -36.01 7.56
CA VAL A 457 2.51 -36.81 8.57
C VAL A 457 3.99 -36.46 8.60
N ALA A 458 4.63 -36.32 7.44
CA ALA A 458 6.06 -36.01 7.37
C ALA A 458 6.41 -34.60 7.89
N ILE A 459 5.58 -33.58 7.59
CA ILE A 459 5.88 -32.18 7.95
C ILE A 459 5.28 -31.75 9.30
N SER A 460 4.39 -32.55 9.87
CA SER A 460 3.61 -32.27 11.09
C SER A 460 4.39 -31.68 12.28
N PRO A 461 5.58 -32.18 12.67
CA PRO A 461 6.23 -31.76 13.93
C PRO A 461 6.57 -30.26 14.04
N ASN A 462 6.71 -29.57 12.91
CA ASN A 462 7.10 -28.16 12.87
C ASN A 462 6.05 -27.24 12.26
N LEU A 463 4.98 -27.79 11.67
CA LEU A 463 3.98 -27.00 10.95
C LEU A 463 3.16 -26.13 11.92
N VAL A 464 3.21 -24.82 11.68
CA VAL A 464 2.49 -23.77 12.42
C VAL A 464 1.32 -23.25 11.60
N GLU A 465 1.51 -23.09 10.28
CA GLU A 465 0.46 -22.60 9.37
C GLU A 465 0.28 -23.59 8.23
N CYS A 466 -0.97 -24.01 8.01
CA CYS A 466 -1.36 -24.92 6.93
C CYS A 466 -2.56 -24.31 6.19
N GLU A 467 -2.34 -23.88 4.94
CA GLU A 467 -3.39 -23.33 4.08
C GLU A 467 -3.59 -24.26 2.88
N LEU A 468 -4.73 -24.94 2.81
CA LEU A 468 -5.08 -25.92 1.80
C LEU A 468 -6.39 -25.49 1.12
N ASN A 469 -6.30 -24.53 0.20
CA ASN A 469 -7.48 -24.03 -0.51
C ASN A 469 -7.82 -24.96 -1.67
N SER A 470 -9.08 -25.38 -1.76
CA SER A 470 -9.51 -26.38 -2.72
C SER A 470 -8.82 -27.74 -2.52
N LEU A 471 -8.47 -28.12 -1.28
CA LEU A 471 -7.94 -29.46 -0.99
C LEU A 471 -8.60 -29.98 0.29
N PRO A 472 -9.39 -31.06 0.23
CA PRO A 472 -10.04 -31.59 1.42
C PRO A 472 -9.03 -32.26 2.35
N LEU A 473 -9.29 -32.15 3.67
CA LEU A 473 -8.59 -32.95 4.67
C LEU A 473 -9.40 -34.21 4.97
N SER A 474 -8.71 -35.33 5.13
CA SER A 474 -9.32 -36.60 5.52
C SER A 474 -9.79 -36.59 6.99
N CYS A 475 -10.83 -37.38 7.29
CA CYS A 475 -11.31 -37.61 8.66
C CYS A 475 -10.17 -37.99 9.63
N SER A 476 -9.26 -38.86 9.19
CA SER A 476 -8.10 -39.35 9.95
C SER A 476 -7.20 -38.21 10.41
N ILE A 477 -6.86 -37.30 9.50
CA ILE A 477 -6.00 -36.15 9.79
C ILE A 477 -6.68 -35.20 10.77
N LEU A 478 -7.97 -34.91 10.59
CA LEU A 478 -8.74 -34.06 11.52
C LEU A 478 -8.80 -34.67 12.93
N ASP A 479 -9.09 -35.97 13.05
CA ASP A 479 -9.16 -36.67 14.34
C ASP A 479 -7.80 -36.70 15.05
N LEU A 480 -6.72 -36.97 14.33
CA LEU A 480 -5.36 -36.97 14.88
C LEU A 480 -4.91 -35.57 15.30
N ALA A 481 -5.26 -34.54 14.52
CA ALA A 481 -4.92 -33.16 14.82
C ALA A 481 -5.74 -32.60 15.99
N ALA A 482 -7.01 -33.01 16.15
CA ALA A 482 -7.82 -32.69 17.33
C ALA A 482 -7.25 -33.33 18.62
N ARG A 483 -6.67 -34.53 18.49
CA ARG A 483 -5.96 -35.22 19.58
C ARG A 483 -4.57 -34.64 19.88
N GLY A 484 -4.02 -33.83 18.97
CA GLY A 484 -2.66 -33.28 19.05
C GLY A 484 -1.56 -34.28 18.70
N LEU A 485 -1.93 -35.46 18.17
CA LEU A 485 -0.99 -36.47 17.67
C LEU A 485 -0.37 -36.06 16.33
N LEU A 486 -1.06 -35.19 15.60
CA LEU A 486 -0.62 -34.59 14.35
C LEU A 486 -0.76 -33.06 14.43
N LEU A 487 0.10 -32.34 13.71
CA LEU A 487 0.14 -30.88 13.66
C LEU A 487 0.20 -30.21 15.05
N PRO A 488 1.06 -30.66 15.98
CA PRO A 488 1.01 -30.22 17.38
C PRO A 488 1.24 -28.71 17.58
N LYS A 489 1.92 -28.04 16.64
CA LYS A 489 2.23 -26.60 16.67
C LYS A 489 1.27 -25.73 15.85
N LEU A 490 0.24 -26.32 15.24
CA LEU A 490 -0.69 -25.60 14.36
C LEU A 490 -1.38 -24.43 15.06
N GLU A 491 -1.30 -23.26 14.46
CA GLU A 491 -1.98 -22.03 14.89
C GLU A 491 -2.95 -21.50 13.82
N VAL A 492 -2.63 -21.74 12.54
CA VAL A 492 -3.44 -21.29 11.40
C VAL A 492 -3.79 -22.49 10.52
N LEU A 493 -5.09 -22.68 10.25
CA LEU A 493 -5.58 -23.74 9.37
C LEU A 493 -6.60 -23.19 8.37
N THR A 494 -6.33 -23.34 7.08
CA THR A 494 -7.35 -23.16 6.04
C THR A 494 -7.53 -24.47 5.31
N CYS A 495 -8.76 -24.96 5.17
CA CYS A 495 -9.03 -26.18 4.41
C CYS A 495 -10.43 -26.19 3.80
N ASP A 496 -10.65 -27.12 2.88
CA ASP A 496 -11.97 -27.40 2.34
C ASP A 496 -12.58 -28.63 3.03
N ILE A 497 -13.90 -28.60 3.21
CA ILE A 497 -14.64 -29.70 3.86
C ILE A 497 -15.80 -30.12 2.98
N MET A 498 -15.89 -31.42 2.73
CA MET A 498 -16.82 -32.02 1.76
C MET A 498 -18.04 -32.69 2.40
N SER A 499 -18.01 -32.98 3.70
CA SER A 499 -19.12 -33.61 4.40
C SER A 499 -19.45 -32.99 5.75
N TRP A 500 -20.70 -33.13 6.19
CA TRP A 500 -21.11 -32.71 7.54
C TRP A 500 -20.36 -33.46 8.66
N GLY A 501 -19.96 -34.71 8.42
CA GLY A 501 -19.18 -35.49 9.39
C GLY A 501 -17.73 -35.03 9.53
N ASP A 502 -17.14 -34.51 8.45
CA ASP A 502 -15.82 -33.86 8.48
C ASP A 502 -15.89 -32.50 9.15
N LEU A 503 -16.98 -31.75 8.92
CA LEU A 503 -17.22 -30.47 9.59
C LEU A 503 -17.31 -30.65 11.10
N ASP A 504 -18.01 -31.69 11.56
CA ASP A 504 -18.11 -32.00 13.00
C ASP A 504 -16.74 -32.30 13.62
N ARG A 505 -15.88 -33.06 12.93
CA ARG A 505 -14.49 -33.35 13.35
C ARG A 505 -13.59 -32.11 13.32
N PHE A 506 -13.80 -31.22 12.35
CA PHE A 506 -13.11 -29.93 12.32
C PHE A 506 -13.50 -29.07 13.53
N LEU A 507 -14.78 -29.08 13.94
CA LEU A 507 -15.22 -28.40 15.15
C LEU A 507 -14.59 -29.02 16.40
N ASP A 508 -14.46 -30.35 16.47
CA ASP A 508 -13.70 -31.01 17.54
C ASP A 508 -12.26 -30.48 17.64
N LEU A 509 -11.58 -30.32 16.49
CA LEU A 509 -10.22 -29.77 16.44
C LEU A 509 -10.15 -28.34 16.99
N VAL A 510 -11.04 -27.45 16.55
CA VAL A 510 -11.03 -26.02 16.96
C VAL A 510 -11.41 -25.85 18.43
N GLU A 511 -12.34 -26.67 18.92
CA GLU A 511 -12.78 -26.65 20.32
C GLU A 511 -11.75 -27.28 21.25
N CYS A 512 -11.16 -28.42 20.89
CA CYS A 512 -10.09 -29.05 21.68
C CYS A 512 -8.84 -28.18 21.79
N ARG A 513 -8.58 -27.32 20.79
CA ARG A 513 -7.41 -26.43 20.72
C ARG A 513 -7.76 -24.96 20.99
N SER A 514 -8.72 -24.73 21.87
CA SER A 514 -9.24 -23.39 22.20
C SER A 514 -8.66 -22.78 23.48
N ASN A 515 -8.08 -23.58 24.38
CA ASN A 515 -7.62 -23.12 25.70
C ASN A 515 -6.36 -23.87 26.16
N GLU A 516 -5.40 -23.15 26.75
CA GLU A 516 -4.09 -23.70 27.19
C GLU A 516 -4.21 -24.69 28.36
N THR A 517 -5.32 -24.62 29.10
CA THR A 517 -5.50 -25.33 30.37
C THR A 517 -5.68 -26.84 30.25
N LEU A 518 -5.96 -27.35 29.04
CA LEU A 518 -6.33 -28.75 28.85
C LEU A 518 -5.24 -29.63 28.23
N ARG A 519 -4.24 -29.08 27.51
CA ARG A 519 -3.22 -29.88 26.77
C ARG A 519 -1.95 -29.08 26.43
N PRO A 520 -0.79 -29.73 26.17
CA PRO A 520 0.47 -29.06 25.79
C PRO A 520 0.54 -28.57 24.32
N HIS A 521 -0.58 -28.39 23.62
CA HIS A 521 -0.62 -28.10 22.18
C HIS A 521 -0.90 -26.61 21.89
N SER A 522 -0.41 -26.10 20.76
CA SER A 522 -0.67 -24.71 20.35
C SER A 522 -2.17 -24.46 20.13
N ILE A 523 -2.63 -23.28 20.56
CA ILE A 523 -3.98 -22.79 20.29
C ILE A 523 -4.15 -22.52 18.79
N VAL A 524 -5.25 -23.00 18.21
CA VAL A 524 -5.65 -22.62 16.85
C VAL A 524 -6.25 -21.22 16.91
N LYS A 525 -5.45 -20.23 16.50
CA LYS A 525 -5.77 -18.79 16.52
C LYS A 525 -6.65 -18.39 15.34
N SER A 526 -6.40 -18.98 14.18
CA SER A 526 -7.13 -18.71 12.94
C SER A 526 -7.50 -20.02 12.26
N ALA A 527 -8.78 -20.23 11.94
CA ALA A 527 -9.21 -21.35 11.11
C ALA A 527 -10.30 -20.94 10.14
N MET A 528 -10.07 -21.18 8.84
CA MET A 528 -11.01 -20.86 7.78
C MET A 528 -11.40 -22.15 7.03
N VAL A 529 -12.70 -22.40 6.91
CA VAL A 529 -13.22 -23.57 6.19
C VAL A 529 -14.13 -23.14 5.05
N HIS A 530 -13.90 -23.73 3.88
CA HIS A 530 -14.85 -23.69 2.76
C HIS A 530 -15.67 -24.97 2.75
N PHE A 531 -16.92 -24.89 3.21
CA PHE A 531 -17.84 -26.01 3.22
C PHE A 531 -18.57 -26.12 1.88
N ARG A 532 -18.35 -27.21 1.13
CA ARG A 532 -18.85 -27.36 -0.25
C ARG A 532 -20.15 -28.15 -0.40
N GLN A 533 -20.74 -28.68 0.68
CA GLN A 533 -21.94 -29.52 0.60
C GLN A 533 -23.22 -28.77 1.04
N SER A 534 -24.25 -28.75 0.20
CA SER A 534 -25.42 -27.86 0.36
C SER A 534 -26.75 -28.55 0.64
N TYR A 535 -26.80 -29.88 0.81
CA TYR A 535 -28.06 -30.58 1.08
C TYR A 535 -28.22 -30.80 2.58
N ASP A 536 -29.31 -30.28 3.13
CA ASP A 536 -29.72 -30.45 4.52
C ASP A 536 -30.52 -31.76 4.63
N VAL A 537 -30.00 -32.74 5.36
CA VAL A 537 -30.50 -34.13 5.30
C VAL A 537 -31.08 -34.62 6.63
N GLY A 538 -31.21 -33.78 7.67
CA GLY A 538 -31.91 -34.16 8.90
C GLY A 538 -31.51 -33.40 10.17
N GLU A 539 -31.79 -33.97 11.34
CA GLU A 539 -31.48 -33.34 12.64
C GLU A 539 -29.97 -33.21 12.90
N PHE A 540 -29.17 -34.16 12.42
CA PHE A 540 -27.71 -34.13 12.58
C PHE A 540 -27.07 -32.90 11.92
N THR A 541 -27.43 -32.61 10.66
CA THR A 541 -26.89 -31.46 9.91
C THR A 541 -27.28 -30.14 10.56
N LYS A 542 -28.51 -30.04 11.08
CA LYS A 542 -28.96 -28.89 11.88
C LYS A 542 -28.14 -28.72 13.17
N ALA A 543 -27.89 -29.81 13.91
CA ALA A 543 -27.10 -29.77 15.13
C ALA A 543 -25.65 -29.32 14.88
N VAL A 544 -25.00 -29.86 13.84
CA VAL A 544 -23.62 -29.47 13.46
C VAL A 544 -23.58 -27.99 13.03
N ARG A 545 -24.60 -27.51 12.30
CA ARG A 545 -24.71 -26.10 11.92
C ARG A 545 -24.84 -25.17 13.13
N GLU A 546 -25.68 -25.52 14.09
CA GLU A 546 -25.83 -24.76 15.34
C GLU A 546 -24.53 -24.78 16.16
N ARG A 547 -23.85 -25.93 16.23
CA ARG A 547 -22.53 -26.07 16.85
C ARG A 547 -21.49 -25.18 16.18
N ALA A 548 -21.45 -25.15 14.85
CA ALA A 548 -20.55 -24.29 14.07
C ALA A 548 -20.76 -22.80 14.39
N MET A 549 -22.01 -22.32 14.37
CA MET A 549 -22.34 -20.92 14.72
C MET A 549 -21.93 -20.58 16.16
N SER A 550 -22.15 -21.49 17.10
CA SER A 550 -21.75 -21.31 18.50
C SER A 550 -20.23 -21.27 18.65
N ALA A 551 -19.51 -22.16 17.97
CA ALA A 551 -18.05 -22.21 17.98
C ALA A 551 -17.42 -20.92 17.41
N MET A 552 -17.95 -20.38 16.31
CA MET A 552 -17.50 -19.10 15.73
C MET A 552 -17.67 -17.93 16.72
N ARG A 553 -18.84 -17.81 17.37
CA ARG A 553 -19.08 -16.76 18.37
C ARG A 553 -18.17 -16.89 19.59
N ARG A 554 -17.97 -18.12 20.09
CA ARG A 554 -17.05 -18.38 21.22
C ARG A 554 -15.61 -18.03 20.85
N ALA A 555 -15.20 -18.32 19.62
CA ALA A 555 -13.88 -17.98 19.14
C ALA A 555 -13.67 -16.47 19.04
N GLU A 556 -14.63 -15.74 18.49
CA GLU A 556 -14.60 -14.27 18.39
C GLU A 556 -14.48 -13.61 19.78
N GLN A 557 -15.27 -14.08 20.75
CA GLN A 557 -15.19 -13.62 22.15
C GLN A 557 -13.81 -13.88 22.79
N ALA A 558 -13.13 -14.94 22.36
CA ALA A 558 -11.78 -15.28 22.80
C ALA A 558 -10.66 -14.62 21.97
N GLY A 559 -11.00 -13.72 21.04
CA GLY A 559 -10.04 -13.05 20.15
C GLY A 559 -9.43 -13.95 19.06
N ARG A 560 -10.08 -15.07 18.74
CA ARG A 560 -9.68 -16.02 17.68
C ARG A 560 -10.53 -15.79 16.42
N CYS A 561 -9.97 -16.07 15.26
CA CYS A 561 -10.64 -15.93 13.96
C CYS A 561 -11.08 -17.31 13.45
N ILE A 562 -12.33 -17.69 13.65
CA ILE A 562 -12.88 -18.95 13.10
C ILE A 562 -13.98 -18.61 12.11
N GLU A 563 -13.78 -18.94 10.85
CA GLU A 563 -14.69 -18.63 9.76
C GLU A 563 -15.07 -19.90 9.01
N ILE A 564 -16.37 -20.16 8.87
CA ILE A 564 -16.90 -21.30 8.11
C ILE A 564 -17.83 -20.73 7.05
N THR A 565 -17.37 -20.76 5.80
CA THR A 565 -18.13 -20.31 4.63
C THR A 565 -18.92 -21.48 4.04
N GLY A 566 -20.05 -21.21 3.37
CA GLY A 566 -20.89 -22.26 2.76
C GLY A 566 -21.93 -22.92 3.67
N LEU A 567 -22.07 -22.48 4.94
CA LEU A 567 -23.10 -22.96 5.87
C LEU A 567 -24.55 -22.55 5.50
N GLN A 568 -24.71 -21.62 4.57
CA GLN A 568 -26.02 -21.18 4.09
C GLN A 568 -26.35 -21.92 2.80
N GLY A 569 -27.24 -22.91 2.87
CA GLY A 569 -27.88 -23.44 1.68
C GLY A 569 -28.53 -22.30 0.90
N ARG A 570 -28.35 -22.25 -0.43
CA ARG A 570 -29.11 -21.33 -1.27
C ARG A 570 -30.60 -21.55 -1.03
N GLY A 571 -31.25 -20.59 -0.39
CA GLY A 571 -32.67 -20.63 -0.06
C GLY A 571 -33.07 -19.49 0.87
N TRP A 572 -33.27 -18.31 0.28
CA TRP A 572 -34.25 -17.32 0.75
C TRP A 572 -35.26 -17.11 -0.36
#